data_AF-A0A522SCS6-F1
#
_entry.id   AF-A0A522SCS6-F1
#
_cell.length_a   1.000
_cell.length_b   1.000
_cell.length_c   1.000
_cell.angle_alpha   90.00
_cell.angle_beta   90.00
_cell.angle_gamma   90.00
#
_symmetry.space_group_name_H-M   'P 1'
#
loop_
_entity.id
_entity.type
_entity.pdbx_description
1 polymer ?
#
loop_
_entity_poly.entity_id
_entity_poly.type
_entity_poly.pdbx_seq_one_letter_code
_entity_poly.pdbx_strand_id
1 'polypeptide(L)'
;MKKGEDIERKAIPAYKDTDLTDRPDEKWAPMPELETYFMVSNFGRIKRLAREEKHGVGSEYITPEKMIKIQIGRAFNTVKKDYTYQLTINPMVDNQIHHHSVKRLVYYCFVEHFDLHDHNLNVIPKNGNGFDIRPDNLALVSIKKKVNRSIDKGRMVNKFEYVDRDKAVRNSKKKTSKRIYQYDGKGRYLKSYPSMHDAERQTGIANNKICAVVNRRQVTAGGFYWRHHKVKQIDIDAIVSKRNEHRRQVRGTKVTQYDLEGNPIACYSSLADAAAAAHCHYTNISATIRGLVKTAAGFQWRRGENKEKIKAID
;
A
#
# COMPACT_ATOMS: atom_id res chain seq x y z
N MET A 1 -22.79 26.21 -63.59
CA MET A 1 -21.42 25.80 -63.22
C MET A 1 -21.46 25.08 -61.88
N LYS A 2 -21.61 23.75 -61.92
CA LYS A 2 -21.36 22.84 -60.80
C LYS A 2 -20.05 22.13 -61.11
N LYS A 3 -19.09 22.17 -60.18
CA LYS A 3 -17.82 21.42 -60.05
C LYS A 3 -16.76 22.39 -59.55
N GLY A 4 -16.51 22.38 -58.23
CA GLY A 4 -15.48 23.24 -57.67
C GLY A 4 -15.33 23.28 -56.14
N GLU A 5 -16.11 22.54 -55.35
CA GLU A 5 -15.97 22.53 -53.89
C GLU A 5 -15.96 21.12 -53.26
N ASP A 6 -15.60 20.09 -54.03
CA ASP A 6 -15.26 18.76 -53.48
C ASP A 6 -13.74 18.68 -53.19
N ILE A 7 -13.26 19.53 -52.29
CA ILE A 7 -11.90 19.44 -51.73
C ILE A 7 -12.02 18.92 -50.29
N GLU A 8 -11.90 17.61 -50.14
CA GLU A 8 -11.40 16.87 -48.96
C GLU A 8 -11.42 17.63 -47.61
N ARG A 9 -12.60 17.87 -47.03
CA ARG A 9 -12.69 18.04 -45.58
C ARG A 9 -12.43 16.68 -44.94
N LYS A 10 -11.17 16.38 -44.57
CA LYS A 10 -10.84 15.25 -43.70
C LYS A 10 -11.77 15.30 -42.48
N ALA A 11 -12.71 14.35 -42.40
CA ALA A 11 -13.67 14.28 -41.30
C ALA A 11 -12.91 14.29 -39.97
N ILE A 12 -13.25 15.24 -39.09
CA ILE A 12 -12.62 15.37 -37.77
C ILE A 12 -12.81 14.02 -37.05
N PRO A 13 -11.77 13.42 -36.44
CA PRO A 13 -11.94 12.19 -35.68
C PRO A 13 -12.90 12.39 -34.50
N ALA A 14 -13.74 11.41 -34.20
CA ALA A 14 -14.77 11.51 -33.15
C ALA A 14 -14.22 11.99 -31.80
N TYR A 15 -13.03 11.54 -31.41
CA TYR A 15 -12.40 11.93 -30.14
C TYR A 15 -11.87 13.38 -30.10
N LYS A 16 -11.85 14.08 -31.24
CA LYS A 16 -11.50 15.51 -31.37
C LYS A 16 -12.71 16.39 -31.67
N ASP A 17 -13.86 15.78 -31.92
CA ASP A 17 -15.06 16.48 -32.34
C ASP A 17 -15.78 17.09 -31.13
N THR A 18 -15.98 18.40 -31.20
CA THR A 18 -16.63 19.19 -30.14
C THR A 18 -17.98 19.74 -30.57
N ASP A 19 -18.45 19.43 -31.77
CA ASP A 19 -19.77 19.86 -32.25
C ASP A 19 -20.87 19.06 -31.55
N LEU A 20 -21.98 19.69 -31.15
CA LEU A 20 -23.12 18.99 -30.55
C LEU A 20 -23.91 18.18 -31.57
N THR A 21 -23.74 18.45 -32.86
CA THR A 21 -24.41 17.75 -33.96
C THR A 21 -24.01 16.28 -33.99
N ASP A 22 -25.02 15.42 -34.14
CA ASP A 22 -24.85 13.98 -34.22
C ASP A 22 -24.27 13.59 -35.58
N ARG A 23 -23.39 12.58 -35.58
CA ARG A 23 -22.86 11.98 -36.80
C ARG A 23 -23.86 10.99 -37.40
N PRO A 24 -23.76 10.69 -38.71
CA PRO A 24 -24.49 9.57 -39.30
C PRO A 24 -24.26 8.27 -38.50
N ASP A 25 -25.34 7.56 -38.18
CA ASP A 25 -25.35 6.33 -37.39
C ASP A 25 -24.82 6.46 -35.94
N GLU A 26 -24.73 7.68 -35.42
CA GLU A 26 -24.38 7.91 -34.02
C GLU A 26 -25.55 7.58 -33.10
N LYS A 27 -25.29 6.68 -32.16
CA LYS A 27 -26.25 6.27 -31.13
C LYS A 27 -25.70 6.64 -29.78
N TRP A 28 -26.55 7.19 -28.92
CA TRP A 28 -26.20 7.64 -27.57
C TRP A 28 -26.81 6.71 -26.52
N ALA A 29 -26.05 6.46 -25.46
CA ALA A 29 -26.48 5.71 -24.28
C ALA A 29 -26.11 6.48 -23.00
N PRO A 30 -26.88 6.36 -21.90
CA PRO A 30 -26.50 6.90 -20.61
C PRO A 30 -25.15 6.34 -20.17
N MET A 31 -24.30 7.20 -19.60
CA MET A 31 -23.01 6.77 -19.07
C MET A 31 -23.24 6.03 -17.72
N PRO A 32 -22.79 4.78 -17.58
CA PRO A 32 -22.95 4.03 -16.33
C PRO A 32 -22.31 4.77 -15.15
N GLU A 33 -22.96 4.72 -13.98
CA GLU A 33 -22.62 5.44 -12.73
C GLU A 33 -22.84 6.96 -12.76
N LEU A 34 -23.08 7.55 -13.94
CA LEU A 34 -23.24 8.99 -14.15
C LEU A 34 -24.38 9.31 -15.14
N GLU A 35 -25.45 8.51 -15.09
CA GLU A 35 -26.50 8.46 -16.11
C GLU A 35 -27.26 9.78 -16.26
N THR A 36 -27.39 10.53 -15.17
CA THR A 36 -28.06 11.83 -15.13
C THR A 36 -27.16 12.99 -15.59
N TYR A 37 -25.85 12.77 -15.67
CA TYR A 37 -24.87 13.82 -15.96
C TYR A 37 -24.30 13.72 -17.39
N PHE A 38 -24.10 12.50 -17.90
CA PHE A 38 -23.39 12.27 -19.16
C PHE A 38 -24.00 11.16 -20.02
N MET A 39 -23.83 11.29 -21.33
CA MET A 39 -24.07 10.25 -22.32
C MET A 39 -22.78 9.90 -23.07
N VAL A 40 -22.67 8.65 -23.50
CA VAL A 40 -21.61 8.14 -24.37
C VAL A 40 -22.19 7.70 -25.71
N SER A 41 -21.50 8.00 -26.81
CA SER A 41 -21.90 7.54 -28.13
C SER A 41 -21.18 6.26 -28.57
N ASN A 42 -21.74 5.53 -29.53
CA ASN A 42 -21.06 4.41 -30.19
C ASN A 42 -19.79 4.82 -30.97
N PHE A 43 -19.55 6.12 -31.17
CA PHE A 43 -18.28 6.65 -31.69
C PHE A 43 -17.27 6.98 -30.56
N GLY A 44 -17.70 6.85 -29.31
CA GLY A 44 -16.93 7.20 -28.13
C GLY A 44 -16.89 8.69 -27.83
N ARG A 45 -17.80 9.50 -28.41
CA ARG A 45 -18.01 10.89 -28.01
C ARG A 45 -18.73 10.92 -26.66
N ILE A 46 -18.48 11.96 -25.87
CA ILE A 46 -19.07 12.13 -24.53
C ILE A 46 -19.80 13.46 -24.47
N LYS A 47 -21.09 13.43 -24.13
CA LYS A 47 -21.97 14.59 -24.04
C LYS A 47 -22.34 14.81 -22.58
N ARG A 48 -22.16 16.01 -22.06
CA ARG A 48 -22.72 16.42 -20.77
C ARG A 48 -24.14 16.94 -21.00
N LEU A 49 -25.09 16.46 -20.20
CA LEU A 49 -26.48 16.90 -20.25
C LEU A 49 -26.65 18.27 -19.58
N ALA A 50 -27.63 19.04 -20.05
CA ALA A 50 -28.02 20.27 -19.38
C ALA A 50 -28.70 19.95 -18.04
N ARG A 51 -28.41 20.75 -17.03
CA ARG A 51 -28.97 20.57 -15.68
C ARG A 51 -28.92 21.84 -14.86
N GLU A 52 -29.80 21.93 -13.89
CA GLU A 52 -29.81 22.98 -12.88
C GLU A 52 -28.92 22.57 -11.71
N GLU A 53 -28.01 23.45 -11.29
CA GLU A 53 -27.16 23.25 -10.13
C GLU A 53 -27.40 24.36 -9.11
N LYS A 54 -27.49 23.99 -7.83
CA LYS A 54 -27.61 24.91 -6.70
C LYS A 54 -26.24 25.09 -6.06
N HIS A 55 -25.70 26.30 -6.12
CA HIS A 55 -24.48 26.63 -5.37
C HIS A 55 -24.78 26.67 -3.86
N GLY A 56 -23.76 26.43 -3.03
CA GLY A 56 -23.88 26.43 -1.56
C GLY A 56 -24.35 27.74 -0.91
N VAL A 57 -24.53 28.81 -1.70
CA VAL A 57 -25.06 30.12 -1.27
C VAL A 57 -26.50 30.34 -1.78
N GLY A 58 -27.14 29.33 -2.37
CA GLY A 58 -28.54 29.38 -2.82
C GLY A 58 -28.77 29.95 -4.22
N SER A 59 -27.71 30.29 -4.97
CA SER A 59 -27.84 30.68 -6.37
C SER A 59 -28.04 29.46 -7.27
N GLU A 60 -29.05 29.53 -8.14
CA GLU A 60 -29.36 28.53 -9.16
C GLU A 60 -28.68 28.94 -10.48
N TYR A 61 -27.99 28.00 -11.13
CA TYR A 61 -27.48 28.20 -12.48
C TYR A 61 -27.73 26.99 -13.36
N ILE A 62 -28.04 27.25 -14.64
CA ILE A 62 -28.23 26.22 -15.65
C ILE A 62 -26.87 25.93 -16.28
N THR A 63 -26.39 24.71 -16.09
CA THR A 63 -25.25 24.19 -16.83
C THR A 63 -25.75 23.72 -18.20
N PRO A 64 -25.30 24.29 -19.32
CA PRO A 64 -25.76 23.88 -20.65
C PRO A 64 -25.12 22.55 -21.09
N GLU A 65 -25.76 21.93 -22.07
CA GLU A 65 -25.22 20.78 -22.79
C GLU A 65 -23.85 21.12 -23.40
N LYS A 66 -22.94 20.14 -23.37
CA LYS A 66 -21.59 20.35 -23.89
C LYS A 66 -20.93 19.05 -24.32
N MET A 67 -20.26 19.08 -25.47
CA MET A 67 -19.33 18.03 -25.85
C MET A 67 -18.06 18.05 -24.98
N ILE A 68 -17.81 16.95 -24.30
CA ILE A 68 -16.65 16.80 -23.43
C ILE A 68 -15.42 16.43 -24.23
N LYS A 69 -14.36 17.23 -24.07
CA LYS A 69 -13.06 16.97 -24.67
C LYS A 69 -12.42 15.74 -24.03
N ILE A 70 -12.15 14.73 -24.84
CA ILE A 70 -11.52 13.49 -24.40
C ILE A 70 -10.03 13.70 -24.17
N GLN A 71 -9.50 13.11 -23.10
CA GLN A 71 -8.09 13.11 -22.80
C GLN A 71 -7.40 11.95 -23.51
N ILE A 72 -6.24 12.23 -24.12
CA ILE A 72 -5.44 11.24 -24.86
C ILE A 72 -4.24 10.86 -24.00
N GLY A 73 -4.28 9.68 -23.41
CA GLY A 73 -3.13 9.02 -22.81
C GLY A 73 -2.25 8.38 -23.89
N ARG A 74 -0.93 8.52 -23.77
CA ARG A 74 0.04 7.82 -24.63
C ARG A 74 0.99 7.00 -23.77
N ALA A 75 1.27 5.77 -24.19
CA ALA A 75 2.25 4.90 -23.56
C ALA A 75 3.28 4.46 -24.61
N PHE A 76 4.55 4.78 -24.37
CA PHE A 76 5.65 4.39 -25.24
C PHE A 76 5.97 2.90 -25.07
N ASN A 77 6.06 2.17 -26.17
CA ASN A 77 6.48 0.78 -26.19
C ASN A 77 7.97 0.70 -26.52
N THR A 78 8.77 0.19 -25.59
CA THR A 78 10.22 0.13 -25.74
C THR A 78 10.71 -0.91 -26.75
N VAL A 79 9.87 -1.92 -27.07
CA VAL A 79 10.20 -3.02 -28.00
C VAL A 79 9.98 -2.57 -29.45
N LYS A 80 8.80 -2.04 -29.76
CA LYS A 80 8.44 -1.55 -31.10
C LYS A 80 8.83 -0.10 -31.37
N LYS A 81 9.27 0.63 -30.34
CA LYS A 81 9.65 2.06 -30.42
C LYS A 81 8.52 2.97 -30.92
N ASP A 82 7.28 2.64 -30.59
CA ASP A 82 6.08 3.37 -30.99
C ASP A 82 5.20 3.71 -29.77
N TYR A 83 4.09 4.41 -30.00
CA TYR A 83 3.11 4.75 -28.96
C TYR A 83 1.83 3.94 -29.11
N THR A 84 1.28 3.54 -27.97
CA THR A 84 -0.14 3.14 -27.87
C THR A 84 -0.94 4.26 -27.25
N TYR A 85 -2.17 4.42 -27.69
CA TYR A 85 -3.05 5.51 -27.25
C TYR A 85 -4.23 4.97 -26.45
N GLN A 86 -4.68 5.77 -25.50
CA GLN A 86 -5.83 5.49 -24.64
C GLN A 86 -6.68 6.74 -24.54
N LEU A 87 -7.99 6.56 -24.65
CA LEU A 87 -8.98 7.62 -24.52
C LEU A 87 -9.64 7.52 -23.15
N THR A 88 -9.57 8.60 -22.37
CA THR A 88 -10.10 8.68 -21.01
C THR A 88 -10.86 9.97 -20.77
N ILE A 89 -11.78 9.94 -19.81
CA ILE A 89 -12.45 11.11 -19.24
C ILE A 89 -12.36 11.05 -17.72
N ASN A 90 -12.28 12.23 -17.11
CA ASN A 90 -12.19 12.37 -15.66
C ASN A 90 -13.17 13.47 -15.18
N PRO A 91 -14.50 13.32 -15.39
CA PRO A 91 -15.46 14.31 -14.92
C PRO A 91 -15.45 14.42 -13.40
N MET A 92 -15.66 15.65 -12.90
CA MET A 92 -15.90 15.92 -11.50
C MET A 92 -17.42 16.04 -11.28
N VAL A 93 -17.97 15.20 -10.41
CA VAL A 93 -19.39 15.16 -10.04
C VAL A 93 -19.46 15.01 -8.53
N ASP A 94 -20.32 15.79 -7.87
CA ASP A 94 -20.50 15.76 -6.41
C ASP A 94 -19.19 15.83 -5.61
N ASN A 95 -18.25 16.66 -6.09
CA ASN A 95 -16.91 16.84 -5.53
C ASN A 95 -16.02 15.58 -5.55
N GLN A 96 -16.36 14.59 -6.38
CA GLN A 96 -15.58 13.38 -6.64
C GLN A 96 -15.13 13.32 -8.10
N ILE A 97 -13.92 12.82 -8.34
CA ILE A 97 -13.39 12.63 -9.70
C ILE A 97 -13.65 11.20 -10.14
N HIS A 98 -14.38 11.04 -11.25
CA HIS A 98 -14.72 9.73 -11.80
C HIS A 98 -13.80 9.39 -12.97
N HIS A 99 -12.96 8.37 -12.82
CA HIS A 99 -11.99 7.97 -13.84
C HIS A 99 -12.54 6.91 -14.78
N HIS A 100 -12.85 7.25 -16.04
CA HIS A 100 -13.40 6.30 -17.00
C HIS A 100 -12.54 6.14 -18.26
N SER A 101 -12.40 4.89 -18.69
CA SER A 101 -11.87 4.56 -20.02
C SER A 101 -13.02 4.58 -21.03
N VAL A 102 -12.90 5.42 -22.07
CA VAL A 102 -13.97 5.61 -23.05
C VAL A 102 -14.32 4.29 -23.77
N LYS A 103 -13.32 3.49 -24.14
CA LYS A 103 -13.58 2.16 -24.75
C LYS A 103 -14.32 1.19 -23.83
N ARG A 104 -14.15 1.28 -22.51
CA ARG A 104 -14.90 0.44 -21.55
C ARG A 104 -16.37 0.84 -21.55
N LEU A 105 -16.64 2.15 -21.52
CA LEU A 105 -17.99 2.69 -21.63
C LEU A 105 -18.65 2.27 -22.95
N VAL A 106 -17.96 2.44 -24.08
CA VAL A 106 -18.50 2.05 -25.39
C VAL A 106 -18.79 0.56 -25.47
N TYR A 107 -17.89 -0.30 -24.97
CA TYR A 107 -18.14 -1.75 -24.96
C TYR A 107 -19.34 -2.11 -24.07
N TYR A 108 -19.39 -1.54 -22.86
CA TYR A 108 -20.48 -1.77 -21.91
C TYR A 108 -21.84 -1.38 -22.50
N CYS A 109 -21.94 -0.18 -23.07
CA CYS A 109 -23.21 0.36 -23.57
C CYS A 109 -23.67 -0.24 -24.91
N PHE A 110 -22.74 -0.69 -25.76
CA PHE A 110 -23.07 -1.05 -27.16
C PHE A 110 -22.65 -2.45 -27.59
N VAL A 111 -21.99 -3.24 -26.73
CA VAL A 111 -21.58 -4.62 -27.04
C VAL A 111 -22.12 -5.60 -26.00
N GLU A 112 -21.67 -5.51 -24.76
CA GLU A 112 -22.04 -6.46 -23.69
C GLU A 112 -21.77 -5.84 -22.32
N HIS A 113 -22.71 -6.03 -21.39
CA HIS A 113 -22.59 -5.56 -20.01
C HIS A 113 -21.58 -6.42 -19.24
N PHE A 114 -20.74 -5.78 -18.43
CA PHE A 114 -19.77 -6.44 -17.57
C PHE A 114 -19.42 -5.52 -16.38
N ASP A 115 -18.81 -6.08 -15.33
CA ASP A 115 -18.39 -5.29 -14.18
C ASP A 115 -17.29 -4.28 -14.57
N LEU A 116 -17.63 -2.99 -14.54
CA LEU A 116 -16.72 -1.89 -14.84
C LEU A 116 -15.60 -1.72 -13.80
N HIS A 117 -15.77 -2.27 -12.60
CA HIS A 117 -14.76 -2.29 -11.55
C HIS A 117 -13.88 -3.56 -11.58
N ASP A 118 -14.20 -4.56 -12.41
CA ASP A 118 -13.32 -5.72 -12.58
C ASP A 118 -12.09 -5.36 -13.42
N HIS A 119 -10.94 -5.32 -12.74
CA HIS A 119 -9.62 -5.04 -13.31
C HIS A 119 -9.01 -6.26 -14.03
N ASN A 120 -9.56 -7.46 -13.87
CA ASN A 120 -9.15 -8.67 -14.60
C ASN A 120 -9.66 -8.67 -16.05
N LEU A 121 -10.72 -7.91 -16.32
CA LEU A 121 -11.31 -7.76 -17.63
C LEU A 121 -10.80 -6.50 -18.34
N ASN A 122 -10.29 -6.68 -19.55
CA ASN A 122 -9.71 -5.62 -20.36
C ASN A 122 -10.45 -5.51 -21.69
N VAL A 123 -10.94 -4.31 -22.01
CA VAL A 123 -11.46 -4.00 -23.34
C VAL A 123 -10.31 -3.56 -24.25
N ILE A 124 -10.14 -4.23 -25.38
CA ILE A 124 -9.08 -3.95 -26.35
C ILE A 124 -9.62 -3.74 -27.77
N PRO A 125 -8.99 -2.87 -28.58
CA PRO A 125 -9.26 -2.79 -30.01
C PRO A 125 -8.66 -4.00 -30.75
N LYS A 126 -9.46 -4.66 -31.59
CA LYS A 126 -9.11 -5.86 -32.37
C LYS A 126 -8.03 -5.54 -33.41
N ASN A 127 -8.09 -4.38 -34.06
CA ASN A 127 -7.04 -3.89 -34.97
C ASN A 127 -5.79 -3.36 -34.24
N GLY A 128 -5.85 -3.11 -32.93
CA GLY A 128 -4.74 -2.57 -32.14
C GLY A 128 -4.58 -1.05 -32.17
N ASN A 129 -5.45 -0.33 -32.88
CA ASN A 129 -5.48 1.13 -32.88
C ASN A 129 -6.26 1.65 -31.65
N GLY A 130 -5.58 2.36 -30.76
CA GLY A 130 -6.18 2.91 -29.53
C GLY A 130 -7.20 4.03 -29.75
N PHE A 131 -7.27 4.60 -30.95
CA PHE A 131 -8.27 5.60 -31.33
C PHE A 131 -9.52 4.99 -31.93
N ASP A 132 -9.44 3.76 -32.43
CA ASP A 132 -10.58 3.06 -33.02
C ASP A 132 -11.30 2.24 -31.96
N ILE A 133 -12.28 2.88 -31.33
CA ILE A 133 -13.06 2.33 -30.22
C ILE A 133 -14.49 2.02 -30.62
N ARG A 134 -14.74 1.76 -31.91
CA ARG A 134 -16.07 1.37 -32.41
C ARG A 134 -16.49 0.01 -31.84
N PRO A 135 -17.78 -0.20 -31.51
CA PRO A 135 -18.28 -1.45 -30.92
C PRO A 135 -17.76 -2.71 -31.62
N ASP A 136 -17.85 -2.75 -32.95
CA ASP A 136 -17.42 -3.91 -33.75
C ASP A 136 -15.92 -4.22 -33.65
N ASN A 137 -15.10 -3.19 -33.39
CA ASN A 137 -13.65 -3.33 -33.21
C ASN A 137 -13.24 -3.61 -31.76
N LEU A 138 -14.16 -3.61 -30.79
CA LEU A 138 -13.82 -3.87 -29.39
C LEU A 138 -14.02 -5.34 -29.01
N ALA A 139 -13.20 -5.82 -28.08
CA ALA A 139 -13.32 -7.15 -27.48
C ALA A 139 -12.97 -7.12 -25.99
N LEU A 140 -13.73 -7.84 -25.18
CA LEU A 140 -13.44 -8.08 -23.77
C LEU A 140 -12.52 -9.30 -23.62
N VAL A 141 -11.39 -9.12 -22.94
CA VAL A 141 -10.39 -10.18 -22.74
C VAL A 141 -9.85 -10.21 -21.31
N SER A 142 -9.41 -11.37 -20.86
CA SER A 142 -8.67 -11.48 -19.59
C SER A 142 -7.26 -10.87 -19.70
N ILE A 143 -6.67 -10.56 -18.55
CA ILE A 143 -5.25 -10.13 -18.46
C ILE A 143 -4.32 -11.10 -19.19
N LYS A 144 -4.50 -12.42 -19.01
CA LYS A 144 -3.66 -13.44 -19.67
C LYS A 144 -3.73 -13.33 -21.19
N LYS A 145 -4.94 -13.22 -21.76
CA LYS A 145 -5.13 -13.07 -23.22
C LYS A 145 -4.51 -11.76 -23.73
N LYS A 146 -4.64 -10.66 -22.98
CA LYS A 146 -4.02 -9.36 -23.32
C LYS A 146 -2.49 -9.45 -23.35
N VAL A 147 -1.88 -10.09 -22.35
CA VAL A 147 -0.42 -10.27 -22.27
C VAL A 147 0.08 -11.14 -23.41
N ASN A 148 -0.54 -12.31 -23.63
CA ASN A 148 -0.18 -13.20 -24.74
C ASN A 148 -0.26 -12.48 -26.08
N ARG A 149 -1.36 -11.76 -26.36
CA ARG A 149 -1.49 -10.93 -27.57
C ARG A 149 -0.35 -9.92 -27.72
N SER A 150 0.13 -9.33 -26.62
CA SER A 150 1.26 -8.39 -26.66
C SER A 150 2.57 -9.10 -27.00
N ILE A 151 2.78 -10.31 -26.49
CA ILE A 151 3.93 -11.17 -26.81
C ILE A 151 3.86 -11.62 -28.27
N ASP A 152 2.73 -12.15 -28.73
CA ASP A 152 2.52 -12.65 -30.09
C ASP A 152 2.73 -11.54 -31.15
N LYS A 153 2.32 -10.30 -30.82
CA LYS A 153 2.56 -9.13 -31.68
C LYS A 153 3.98 -8.54 -31.56
N GLY A 154 4.86 -9.15 -30.79
CA GLY A 154 6.22 -8.69 -30.53
C GLY A 154 6.28 -7.33 -29.86
N ARG A 155 5.26 -6.97 -29.06
CA ARG A 155 5.18 -5.71 -28.29
C ARG A 155 5.65 -5.89 -26.84
N MET A 156 5.82 -7.11 -26.39
CA MET A 156 6.32 -7.45 -25.06
C MET A 156 7.25 -8.65 -25.16
N VAL A 157 8.40 -8.58 -24.51
CA VAL A 157 9.33 -9.71 -24.39
C VAL A 157 8.99 -10.47 -23.13
N ASN A 158 8.75 -11.78 -23.26
CA ASN A 158 8.59 -12.66 -22.12
C ASN A 158 9.95 -12.95 -21.48
N LYS A 159 10.36 -12.10 -20.52
CA LYS A 159 11.64 -12.27 -19.81
C LYS A 159 11.73 -13.58 -19.03
N PHE A 160 10.61 -14.26 -18.77
CA PHE A 160 10.58 -15.55 -18.06
C PHE A 160 10.67 -16.75 -18.98
N GLU A 161 10.57 -16.57 -20.31
CA GLU A 161 10.68 -17.64 -21.29
C GLU A 161 12.05 -18.33 -21.23
N TYR A 162 13.11 -17.53 -21.07
CA TYR A 162 14.49 -18.02 -20.99
C TYR A 162 14.96 -18.32 -19.55
N VAL A 163 14.09 -18.15 -18.55
CA VAL A 163 14.45 -18.46 -17.16
C VAL A 163 14.16 -19.93 -16.92
N ASP A 164 15.22 -20.72 -16.75
CA ASP A 164 15.12 -22.06 -16.17
C ASP A 164 14.55 -21.90 -14.74
N ARG A 165 13.24 -22.15 -14.62
CA ARG A 165 12.49 -22.02 -13.37
C ARG A 165 13.06 -22.93 -12.29
N ASP A 166 13.50 -24.13 -12.64
CA ASP A 166 14.07 -25.07 -11.69
C ASP A 166 15.44 -24.60 -11.20
N LYS A 167 16.27 -24.03 -12.08
CA LYS A 167 17.52 -23.37 -11.68
C LYS A 167 17.25 -22.18 -10.77
N ALA A 168 16.27 -21.34 -11.08
CA ALA A 168 15.91 -20.19 -10.25
C ALA A 168 15.41 -20.61 -8.85
N VAL A 169 14.53 -21.62 -8.78
CA VAL A 169 14.02 -22.18 -7.52
C VAL A 169 15.16 -22.82 -6.72
N ARG A 170 16.03 -23.61 -7.36
CA ARG A 170 17.21 -24.21 -6.71
C ARG A 170 18.14 -23.15 -6.12
N ASN A 171 18.43 -22.08 -6.85
CA ASN A 171 19.26 -20.97 -6.38
C ASN A 171 18.62 -20.23 -5.20
N SER A 172 17.31 -19.97 -5.27
CA SER A 172 16.56 -19.38 -4.16
C SER A 172 16.61 -20.24 -2.91
N LYS A 173 16.40 -21.57 -3.06
CA LYS A 173 16.49 -22.54 -1.97
C LYS A 173 17.88 -22.54 -1.32
N LYS A 174 18.96 -22.53 -2.11
CA LYS A 174 20.34 -22.43 -1.61
C LYS A 174 20.58 -21.17 -0.77
N LYS A 175 20.03 -20.02 -1.19
CA LYS A 175 20.20 -18.74 -0.48
C LYS A 175 19.39 -18.65 0.82
N THR A 176 18.19 -19.19 0.82
CA THR A 176 17.21 -19.05 1.92
C THR A 176 17.26 -20.19 2.94
N SER A 177 17.65 -21.40 2.53
CA SER A 177 17.77 -22.57 3.41
C SER A 177 19.09 -22.54 4.17
N LYS A 178 19.14 -21.68 5.20
CA LYS A 178 20.29 -21.60 6.10
C LYS A 178 20.10 -22.55 7.28
N ARG A 179 21.14 -23.33 7.57
CA ARG A 179 21.17 -24.20 8.74
C ARG A 179 20.97 -23.42 10.03
N ILE A 180 20.28 -24.03 10.98
CA ILE A 180 20.06 -23.49 12.32
C ILE A 180 20.29 -24.57 13.37
N TYR A 181 20.61 -24.12 14.58
CA TYR A 181 20.94 -24.97 15.73
C TYR A 181 19.97 -24.65 16.87
N GLN A 182 19.37 -25.68 17.45
CA GLN A 182 18.42 -25.63 18.57
C GLN A 182 19.13 -25.97 19.89
N TYR A 183 18.76 -25.27 20.96
CA TYR A 183 19.35 -25.42 22.29
C TYR A 183 18.25 -25.48 23.36
N ASP A 184 18.53 -26.19 24.45
CA ASP A 184 17.62 -26.36 25.58
C ASP A 184 17.55 -25.11 26.48
N GLY A 185 16.71 -25.18 27.53
CA GLY A 185 16.55 -24.13 28.53
C GLY A 185 17.79 -23.86 29.41
N LYS A 186 18.85 -24.68 29.30
CA LYS A 186 20.16 -24.51 29.95
C LYS A 186 21.24 -24.07 28.95
N GLY A 187 20.86 -23.86 27.68
CA GLY A 187 21.73 -23.39 26.62
C GLY A 187 22.55 -24.49 25.96
N ARG A 188 22.32 -25.77 26.28
CA ARG A 188 23.03 -26.91 25.70
C ARG A 188 22.49 -27.24 24.32
N TYR A 189 23.38 -27.59 23.40
CA TYR A 189 23.01 -27.98 22.04
C TYR A 189 22.13 -29.24 22.03
N LEU A 190 21.04 -29.20 21.27
CA LEU A 190 20.13 -30.33 21.07
C LEU A 190 20.26 -30.90 19.66
N LYS A 191 19.86 -30.13 18.66
CA LYS A 191 19.72 -30.61 17.28
C LYS A 191 20.03 -29.50 16.28
N SER A 192 20.40 -29.86 15.06
CA SER A 192 20.57 -28.92 13.95
C SER A 192 19.63 -29.28 12.82
N TYR A 193 19.13 -28.26 12.14
CA TYR A 193 18.17 -28.39 11.05
C TYR A 193 18.74 -27.75 9.79
N PRO A 194 18.50 -28.35 8.59
CA PRO A 194 18.89 -27.77 7.32
C PRO A 194 18.33 -26.36 7.06
N SER A 195 17.15 -26.06 7.59
CA SER A 195 16.48 -24.76 7.45
C SER A 195 15.47 -24.51 8.57
N MET A 196 15.01 -23.26 8.70
CA MET A 196 13.92 -22.90 9.63
C MET A 196 12.60 -23.62 9.29
N HIS A 197 12.27 -23.78 8.00
CA HIS A 197 11.08 -24.53 7.58
C HIS A 197 11.18 -26.02 7.93
N ASP A 198 12.41 -26.56 7.92
CA ASP A 198 12.62 -27.95 8.32
C ASP A 198 12.45 -28.13 9.84
N ALA A 199 12.94 -27.17 10.63
CA ALA A 199 12.67 -27.13 12.07
C ALA A 199 11.17 -26.99 12.36
N GLU A 200 10.44 -26.15 11.63
CA GLU A 200 8.99 -26.01 11.79
C GLU A 200 8.25 -27.33 11.55
N ARG A 201 8.55 -28.04 10.46
CA ARG A 201 7.93 -29.35 10.18
C ARG A 201 8.20 -30.39 11.28
N GLN A 202 9.39 -30.38 11.87
CA GLN A 202 9.78 -31.37 12.88
C GLN A 202 9.34 -31.00 14.30
N THR A 203 9.25 -29.71 14.62
CA THR A 203 8.97 -29.23 15.99
C THR A 203 7.58 -28.63 16.16
N GLY A 204 6.87 -28.35 15.06
CA GLY A 204 5.61 -27.60 15.06
C GLY A 204 5.75 -26.11 15.39
N ILE A 205 6.97 -25.61 15.60
CA ILE A 205 7.21 -24.21 15.95
C ILE A 205 7.29 -23.37 14.67
N ALA A 206 6.41 -22.38 14.54
CA ALA A 206 6.33 -21.53 13.37
C ALA A 206 7.69 -20.90 12.99
N ASN A 207 8.06 -20.95 11.71
CA ASN A 207 9.37 -20.50 11.23
C ASN A 207 9.65 -19.01 11.57
N ASN A 208 8.62 -18.17 11.62
CA ASN A 208 8.72 -16.74 11.88
C ASN A 208 9.14 -16.47 13.33
N LYS A 209 8.72 -17.31 14.28
CA LYS A 209 9.15 -17.26 15.68
C LYS A 209 10.60 -17.71 15.80
N ILE A 210 10.96 -18.81 15.13
CA ILE A 210 12.35 -19.29 15.08
C ILE A 210 13.26 -18.20 14.49
N CYS A 211 12.86 -17.59 13.38
CA CYS A 211 13.56 -16.48 12.73
C CYS A 211 13.75 -15.28 13.65
N ALA A 212 12.71 -14.91 14.42
CA ALA A 212 12.80 -13.81 15.38
C ALA A 212 13.84 -14.08 16.49
N VAL A 213 13.94 -15.33 16.97
CA VAL A 213 14.94 -15.72 17.97
C VAL A 213 16.35 -15.74 17.39
N VAL A 214 16.51 -16.35 16.21
CA VAL A 214 17.79 -16.42 15.53
C VAL A 214 18.35 -15.01 15.24
N ASN A 215 17.47 -14.08 14.84
CA ASN A 215 17.80 -12.66 14.62
C ASN A 215 17.80 -11.82 15.90
N ARG A 216 17.74 -12.43 17.09
CA ARG A 216 17.84 -11.77 18.40
C ARG A 216 16.71 -10.76 18.71
N ARG A 217 15.59 -10.82 17.99
CA ARG A 217 14.37 -10.01 18.26
C ARG A 217 13.52 -10.63 19.38
N GLN A 218 13.60 -11.95 19.53
CA GLN A 218 12.99 -12.71 20.62
C GLN A 218 14.06 -13.57 21.31
N VAL A 219 13.75 -14.04 22.53
CA VAL A 219 14.70 -14.84 23.31
C VAL A 219 14.51 -16.34 23.05
N THR A 220 13.26 -16.79 23.04
CA THR A 220 12.92 -18.19 22.82
C THR A 220 11.76 -18.33 21.84
N ALA A 221 11.68 -19.50 21.21
CA ALA A 221 10.57 -19.93 20.37
C ALA A 221 10.27 -21.38 20.73
N GLY A 222 9.04 -21.66 21.14
CA GLY A 222 8.62 -22.96 21.66
C GLY A 222 9.42 -23.45 22.86
N GLY A 223 9.91 -22.53 23.71
CA GLY A 223 10.76 -22.86 24.87
C GLY A 223 12.24 -23.13 24.56
N PHE A 224 12.64 -23.10 23.29
CA PHE A 224 14.03 -23.34 22.87
C PHE A 224 14.75 -22.07 22.42
N TYR A 225 16.08 -22.12 22.45
CA TYR A 225 16.95 -21.09 21.89
C TYR A 225 17.47 -21.53 20.53
N TRP A 226 17.70 -20.57 19.64
CA TRP A 226 18.03 -20.83 18.23
C TRP A 226 19.18 -19.95 17.75
N ARG A 227 20.15 -20.52 17.04
CA ARG A 227 21.32 -19.80 16.47
C ARG A 227 21.63 -20.21 15.03
N HIS A 228 22.22 -19.29 14.28
CA HIS A 228 22.79 -19.57 12.94
C HIS A 228 24.11 -20.34 12.99
N HIS A 229 24.88 -20.20 14.08
CA HIS A 229 26.17 -20.86 14.25
C HIS A 229 26.09 -21.90 15.37
N LYS A 230 26.86 -22.98 15.22
CA LYS A 230 26.97 -24.02 16.24
C LYS A 230 27.87 -23.54 17.36
N VAL A 231 27.35 -23.53 18.58
CA VAL A 231 28.12 -23.35 19.80
C VAL A 231 27.87 -24.56 20.70
N LYS A 232 28.80 -24.87 21.62
CA LYS A 232 28.60 -25.99 22.56
C LYS A 232 27.52 -25.65 23.58
N GLN A 233 27.60 -24.45 24.14
CA GLN A 233 26.68 -23.94 25.13
C GLN A 233 26.44 -22.44 24.91
N ILE A 234 25.22 -22.01 25.16
CA ILE A 234 24.80 -20.63 25.15
C ILE A 234 24.71 -20.13 26.59
N ASP A 235 25.32 -18.97 26.85
CA ASP A 235 25.08 -18.21 28.07
C ASP A 235 23.69 -17.57 28.02
N ILE A 236 22.75 -18.13 28.79
CA ILE A 236 21.37 -17.66 28.85
C ILE A 236 21.25 -16.41 29.72
N ASP A 237 21.98 -16.37 30.83
CA ASP A 237 21.91 -15.26 31.80
C ASP A 237 22.38 -13.96 31.16
N ALA A 238 23.42 -14.01 30.34
CA ALA A 238 23.85 -12.86 29.54
C ALA A 238 22.79 -12.40 28.54
N ILE A 239 22.03 -13.31 27.91
CA ILE A 239 20.97 -12.95 26.96
C ILE A 239 19.81 -12.27 27.67
N VAL A 240 19.38 -12.83 28.81
CA VAL A 240 18.27 -12.30 29.60
C VAL A 240 18.65 -10.94 30.19
N SER A 241 19.86 -10.82 30.75
CA SER A 241 20.38 -9.58 31.32
C SER A 241 20.43 -8.45 30.28
N LYS A 242 21.02 -8.70 29.11
CA LYS A 242 21.05 -7.71 28.01
C LYS A 242 19.66 -7.29 27.54
N ARG A 243 18.71 -8.22 27.49
CA ARG A 243 17.32 -7.89 27.11
C ARG A 243 16.64 -7.03 28.17
N ASN A 244 16.81 -7.37 29.44
CA ASN A 244 16.23 -6.62 30.54
C ASN A 244 16.79 -5.21 30.61
N GLU A 245 18.11 -5.05 30.40
CA GLU A 245 18.77 -3.76 30.30
C GLU A 245 18.22 -2.92 29.13
N HIS A 246 18.18 -3.48 27.91
CA HIS A 246 17.62 -2.77 26.77
C HIS A 246 16.15 -2.39 26.98
N ARG A 247 15.34 -3.29 27.57
CA ARG A 247 13.94 -3.00 27.92
C ARG A 247 13.84 -1.90 28.97
N ARG A 248 14.72 -1.89 29.97
CA ARG A 248 14.79 -0.83 30.99
C ARG A 248 15.12 0.51 30.35
N GLN A 249 16.05 0.57 29.41
CA GLN A 249 16.41 1.80 28.70
C GLN A 249 15.28 2.32 27.80
N VAL A 250 14.63 1.44 27.03
CA VAL A 250 13.63 1.85 26.02
C VAL A 250 12.23 2.04 26.60
N ARG A 251 11.84 1.19 27.57
CA ARG A 251 10.48 1.16 28.14
C ARG A 251 10.43 1.50 29.63
N GLY A 252 11.57 1.80 30.26
CA GLY A 252 11.60 2.25 31.64
C GLY A 252 10.82 3.54 31.80
N THR A 253 10.06 3.63 32.89
CA THR A 253 9.43 4.90 33.27
C THR A 253 10.51 5.82 33.78
N LYS A 254 10.88 6.80 32.96
CA LYS A 254 11.81 7.86 33.33
C LYS A 254 11.22 8.70 34.46
N VAL A 255 12.04 8.99 35.47
CA VAL A 255 11.63 9.76 36.65
C VAL A 255 12.72 10.73 37.09
N THR A 256 12.32 11.90 37.57
CA THR A 256 13.19 12.90 38.17
C THR A 256 12.95 12.93 39.68
N GLN A 257 14.03 12.87 40.44
CA GLN A 257 14.09 13.06 41.89
C GLN A 257 14.25 14.55 42.21
N TYR A 258 13.56 15.00 43.25
CA TYR A 258 13.55 16.38 43.72
C TYR A 258 13.74 16.43 45.23
N ASP A 259 14.34 17.50 45.74
CA ASP A 259 14.35 17.80 47.17
C ASP A 259 12.95 18.24 47.67
N LEU A 260 12.85 18.54 48.97
CA LEU A 260 11.58 18.97 49.57
C LEU A 260 11.19 20.38 49.12
N GLU A 261 12.18 21.20 48.79
CA GLU A 261 12.07 22.56 48.26
C GLU A 261 11.67 22.59 46.77
N GLY A 262 11.66 21.43 46.11
CA GLY A 262 11.26 21.23 44.73
C GLY A 262 12.36 21.43 43.68
N ASN A 263 13.64 21.51 44.04
CA ASN A 263 14.76 21.58 43.11
C ASN A 263 15.12 20.16 42.58
N PRO A 264 15.42 20.01 41.27
CA PRO A 264 15.75 18.71 40.68
C PRO A 264 17.15 18.24 41.11
N ILE A 265 17.24 16.98 41.54
CA ILE A 265 18.48 16.35 41.99
C ILE A 265 19.06 15.43 40.91
N ALA A 266 18.27 14.45 40.46
CA ALA A 266 18.73 13.40 39.57
C ALA A 266 17.61 12.87 38.66
N CYS A 267 17.99 12.37 37.49
CA CYS A 267 17.08 11.72 36.54
C CYS A 267 17.46 10.25 36.36
N TYR A 268 16.47 9.37 36.38
CA TYR A 268 16.66 7.93 36.28
C TYR A 268 15.89 7.36 35.09
N SER A 269 16.48 6.36 34.43
CA SER A 269 15.88 5.71 33.26
C SER A 269 14.70 4.80 33.60
N SER A 270 14.59 4.37 34.87
CA SER A 270 13.49 3.55 35.36
C SER A 270 13.23 3.76 36.85
N LEU A 271 12.00 3.43 37.28
CA LEU A 271 11.61 3.41 38.69
C LEU A 271 12.49 2.50 39.54
N ALA A 272 13.00 1.40 38.97
CA ALA A 272 13.85 0.47 39.70
C ALA A 272 15.25 1.05 39.97
N ASP A 273 15.80 1.83 39.02
CA ASP A 273 17.07 2.53 39.22
C ASP A 273 16.93 3.62 40.28
N ALA A 274 15.83 4.39 40.22
CA ALA A 274 15.50 5.41 41.21
C ALA A 274 15.32 4.82 42.62
N ALA A 275 14.60 3.70 42.71
CA ALA A 275 14.37 2.97 43.96
C ALA A 275 15.67 2.47 44.58
N ALA A 276 16.57 1.91 43.76
CA ALA A 276 17.88 1.46 44.20
C ALA A 276 18.74 2.61 44.73
N ALA A 277 18.76 3.75 44.02
CA ALA A 277 19.52 4.93 44.43
C ALA A 277 18.95 5.59 45.71
N ALA A 278 17.64 5.59 45.88
CA ALA A 278 16.97 6.16 47.04
C ALA A 278 16.77 5.15 48.20
N HIS A 279 17.34 3.95 48.09
CA HIS A 279 17.21 2.87 49.08
C HIS A 279 15.76 2.59 49.52
N CYS A 280 14.81 2.61 48.59
CA CYS A 280 13.40 2.35 48.87
C CYS A 280 12.77 1.41 47.84
N HIS A 281 11.55 0.95 48.09
CA HIS A 281 10.83 0.11 47.14
C HIS A 281 10.19 0.97 46.03
N TYR A 282 10.30 0.52 44.77
CA TYR A 282 9.84 1.29 43.60
C TYR A 282 8.33 1.64 43.62
N THR A 283 7.52 0.87 44.36
CA THR A 283 6.10 1.17 44.55
C THR A 283 5.86 2.48 45.30
N ASN A 284 6.76 2.85 46.21
CA ASN A 284 6.65 4.09 46.98
C ASN A 284 6.87 5.29 46.05
N ILE A 285 7.88 5.21 45.18
CA ILE A 285 8.12 6.20 44.12
C ILE A 285 6.96 6.23 43.11
N SER A 286 6.37 5.07 42.79
CA SER A 286 5.18 5.05 41.92
C SER A 286 3.96 5.68 42.60
N ALA A 287 3.82 5.57 43.93
CA ALA A 287 2.70 6.14 44.68
C ALA A 287 2.80 7.68 44.74
N THR A 288 4.02 8.21 44.88
CA THR A 288 4.25 9.67 44.84
C THR A 288 3.96 10.27 43.48
N ILE A 289 4.38 9.61 42.39
CA ILE A 289 4.07 10.05 41.03
C ILE A 289 2.56 10.06 40.75
N ARG A 290 1.80 9.13 41.37
CA ARG A 290 0.34 9.07 41.28
C ARG A 290 -0.38 10.05 42.22
N GLY A 291 0.35 10.75 43.09
CA GLY A 291 -0.21 11.67 44.09
C GLY A 291 -0.87 10.99 45.29
N LEU A 292 -0.64 9.68 45.50
CA LEU A 292 -1.17 8.95 46.66
C LEU A 292 -0.40 9.25 47.95
N VAL A 293 0.89 9.60 47.81
CA VAL A 293 1.77 9.97 48.92
C VAL A 293 2.55 11.21 48.50
N LYS A 294 2.84 12.12 49.44
CA LYS A 294 3.57 13.36 49.14
C LYS A 294 5.06 13.12 48.84
N THR A 295 5.72 12.24 49.60
CA THR A 295 7.16 11.95 49.47
C THR A 295 7.46 10.46 49.51
N ALA A 296 8.59 10.06 48.95
CA ALA A 296 9.13 8.70 49.06
C ALA A 296 10.64 8.79 49.34
N ALA A 297 11.08 8.13 50.41
CA ALA A 297 12.46 8.19 50.92
C ALA A 297 12.95 9.63 51.20
N GLY A 298 12.04 10.53 51.59
CA GLY A 298 12.38 11.95 51.85
C GLY A 298 12.46 12.82 50.60
N PHE A 299 12.13 12.31 49.41
CA PHE A 299 12.21 13.04 48.14
C PHE A 299 10.86 13.15 47.44
N GLN A 300 10.74 14.17 46.59
CA GLN A 300 9.67 14.33 45.63
C GLN A 300 10.02 13.65 44.31
N TRP A 301 9.02 13.10 43.61
CA TRP A 301 9.24 12.35 42.37
C TRP A 301 8.25 12.75 41.29
N ARG A 302 8.75 13.02 40.09
CA ARG A 302 7.91 13.28 38.91
C ARG A 302 8.30 12.37 37.76
N ARG A 303 7.32 12.05 36.92
CA ARG A 303 7.53 11.31 35.68
C ARG A 303 8.18 12.23 34.63
N GLY A 304 9.08 11.66 33.83
CA GLY A 304 9.79 12.37 32.76
C GLY A 304 11.22 12.75 33.16
N GLU A 305 11.86 13.52 32.28
CA GLU A 305 13.14 14.18 32.52
C GLU A 305 12.86 15.67 32.65
N ASN A 306 12.56 16.11 33.88
CA ASN A 306 12.17 17.48 34.14
C ASN A 306 13.36 18.24 34.74
N LYS A 307 13.61 19.45 34.25
CA LYS A 307 14.68 20.35 34.75
C LYS A 307 14.14 21.54 35.53
N GLU A 308 12.83 21.68 35.57
CA GLU A 308 12.16 22.81 36.21
C GLU A 308 11.89 22.53 37.68
N LYS A 309 11.98 23.59 38.49
CA LYS A 309 11.62 23.56 39.90
C LYS A 309 10.13 23.29 40.06
N ILE A 310 9.77 22.38 40.95
CA ILE A 310 8.39 22.09 41.32
C ILE A 310 8.00 22.79 42.62
N LYS A 311 6.70 22.82 42.92
CA LYS A 311 6.23 23.37 44.21
C LYS A 311 6.83 22.59 45.36
N ALA A 312 7.33 23.31 46.36
CA ALA A 312 7.75 22.73 47.62
C ALA A 312 6.57 22.02 48.30
N ILE A 313 6.87 21.00 49.10
CA ILE A 313 5.86 20.37 49.95
C ILE A 313 5.81 21.12 51.28
N ASP A 314 4.63 21.64 51.59
CA ASP A 314 4.23 22.05 52.94
C ASP A 314 3.84 20.81 53.79
#